data_AF-A0A3M1L8R6-F1
#
_entry.id   AF-A0A3M1L8R6-F1
#
_cell.length_a   1.000
_cell.length_b   1.000
_cell.length_c   1.000
_cell.angle_alpha   90.00
_cell.angle_beta   90.00
_cell.angle_gamma   90.00
#
_symmetry.space_group_name_H-M   'P 1'
#
loop_
_entity.id
_entity.type
_entity.pdbx_description
1 polymer ?
#
loop_
_entity_poly.entity_id
_entity_poly.type
_entity_poly.pdbx_seq_one_letter_code
_entity_poly.pdbx_strand_id
1 'polypeptide(L)'
;MYANQKNQLRRLSRQEFVALSTLSGLSKNLFNVALYECRQYFFQERKRLSYESNYHICKLNENYRLLNTEIAQQTIKVVDRSMKSFLNLLQAIYLGRYNQKPQLPRYLPKEGYFPLIIPRIRLKDGGYFAIPMSRE
;
A
#
# COMPACT_ATOMS: atom_id res chain seq x y z
N MET A 1 -3.50 11.87 -22.94
CA MET A 1 -3.29 12.66 -21.70
C MET A 1 -4.23 12.11 -20.65
N TYR A 2 -3.74 11.44 -19.59
CA TYR A 2 -4.61 10.92 -18.54
C TYR A 2 -5.02 12.06 -17.61
N ALA A 3 -6.29 12.47 -17.64
CA ALA A 3 -6.81 13.47 -16.73
C ALA A 3 -6.96 12.86 -15.33
N ASN A 4 -6.12 13.27 -14.40
CA ASN A 4 -6.29 12.92 -12.99
C ASN A 4 -7.26 13.91 -12.34
N GLN A 5 -8.38 13.41 -11.80
CA GLN A 5 -9.31 14.22 -11.03
C GLN A 5 -9.02 14.08 -9.53
N LYS A 6 -8.99 15.21 -8.81
CA LYS A 6 -8.89 15.26 -7.36
C LYS A 6 -10.16 15.89 -6.81
N ASN A 7 -10.91 15.13 -6.02
CA ASN A 7 -12.12 15.61 -5.37
C ASN A 7 -11.93 15.57 -3.85
N GLN A 8 -12.34 16.64 -3.17
CA GLN A 8 -12.45 16.63 -1.72
C GLN A 8 -13.82 16.04 -1.34
N LEU A 9 -13.81 14.99 -0.52
CA LEU A 9 -15.04 14.45 0.05
C LEU A 9 -15.57 15.44 1.08
N ARG A 10 -16.68 16.11 0.76
CA ARG A 10 -17.36 17.05 1.65
C ARG A 10 -18.66 16.40 2.15
N ARG A 11 -19.13 16.82 3.34
CA ARG A 11 -20.40 16.37 3.94
C ARG A 11 -20.47 14.88 4.32
N LEU A 12 -19.33 14.29 4.68
CA LEU A 12 -19.33 12.98 5.33
C LEU A 12 -20.00 13.08 6.71
N SER A 13 -20.83 12.11 7.04
CA SER A 13 -21.27 11.90 8.41
C SER A 13 -20.07 11.56 9.30
N ARG A 14 -20.24 11.74 10.61
CA ARG A 14 -19.22 11.36 11.60
C ARG A 14 -18.83 9.88 11.47
N GLN A 15 -19.79 9.01 11.22
CA GLN A 15 -19.56 7.57 11.08
C GLN A 15 -18.73 7.25 9.83
N GLU A 16 -19.04 7.85 8.68
CA GLU A 16 -18.28 7.66 7.45
C GLU A 16 -16.85 8.18 7.55
N PHE A 17 -16.67 9.35 8.19
CA PHE A 17 -15.34 9.91 8.41
C PHE A 17 -14.48 8.99 9.30
N VAL A 18 -15.05 8.49 10.39
CA VAL A 18 -14.36 7.53 11.28
C VAL A 18 -14.03 6.25 10.53
N ALA A 19 -14.97 5.68 9.77
CA ALA A 19 -14.75 4.47 8.99
C ALA A 19 -13.59 4.64 7.97
N LEU A 20 -13.60 5.71 7.19
CA LEU A 20 -12.53 5.99 6.21
C LEU A 20 -11.17 6.22 6.87
N SER A 21 -11.15 6.92 8.01
CA SER A 21 -9.91 7.17 8.76
C SER A 21 -9.34 5.87 9.32
N THR A 22 -10.19 5.01 9.89
CA THR A 22 -9.80 3.69 10.40
C THR A 22 -9.24 2.81 9.29
N LEU A 23 -9.93 2.71 8.14
CA LEU A 23 -9.46 1.94 6.99
C LEU A 23 -8.10 2.46 6.47
N SER A 24 -7.94 3.78 6.39
CA SER A 24 -6.68 4.39 5.93
C SER A 24 -5.53 4.12 6.93
N GLY A 25 -5.84 4.05 8.22
CA GLY A 25 -4.91 3.62 9.27
C GLY A 25 -4.51 2.14 9.15
N LEU A 26 -5.48 1.25 8.92
CA LEU A 26 -5.24 -0.18 8.65
C LEU A 26 -4.37 -0.38 7.41
N SER A 27 -4.65 0.36 6.33
CA SER A 27 -3.85 0.30 5.11
C SER A 27 -2.41 0.76 5.35
N LYS A 28 -2.21 1.81 6.17
CA LYS A 28 -0.88 2.24 6.60
C LYS A 28 -0.17 1.17 7.43
N ASN A 29 -0.86 0.51 8.36
CA ASN A 29 -0.26 -0.57 9.14
C ASN A 29 0.16 -1.73 8.25
N LEU A 30 -0.70 -2.15 7.32
CA LEU A 30 -0.39 -3.20 6.35
C LEU A 30 0.79 -2.82 5.46
N PHE A 31 0.90 -1.56 5.04
CA PHE A 31 2.07 -1.06 4.30
C PHE A 31 3.36 -1.28 5.11
N ASN A 32 3.35 -0.92 6.41
CA ASN A 32 4.51 -1.09 7.27
C ASN A 32 4.85 -2.56 7.51
N VAL A 33 3.85 -3.44 7.67
CA VAL A 33 4.05 -4.90 7.77
C VAL A 33 4.70 -5.44 6.49
N ALA A 34 4.12 -5.16 5.33
CA ALA A 34 4.65 -5.63 4.06
C ALA A 34 6.07 -5.09 3.79
N LEU A 35 6.34 -3.84 4.16
CA LEU A 35 7.67 -3.24 4.03
C LEU A 35 8.67 -3.88 5.00
N TYR A 36 8.25 -4.23 6.21
CA TYR A 36 9.09 -4.92 7.17
C TYR A 36 9.60 -6.23 6.59
N GLU A 37 8.71 -7.08 6.08
CA GLU A 37 9.08 -8.37 5.47
C GLU A 37 10.06 -8.20 4.31
N CYS A 38 9.79 -7.25 3.40
CA CYS A 38 10.71 -6.94 2.31
C CYS A 38 12.09 -6.48 2.80
N ARG A 39 12.16 -5.69 3.86
CA ARG A 39 13.43 -5.18 4.41
C ARG A 39 14.21 -6.28 5.12
N GLN A 40 13.56 -7.12 5.92
CA GLN A 40 14.22 -8.26 6.57
C GLN A 40 14.84 -9.18 5.53
N TYR A 41 14.05 -9.57 4.52
CA TYR A 41 14.55 -10.40 3.42
C TYR A 41 15.70 -9.74 2.66
N PHE A 42 15.61 -8.44 2.36
CA PHE A 42 16.71 -7.72 1.71
C PHE A 42 17.98 -7.66 2.56
N PHE A 43 17.88 -7.48 3.87
CA PHE A 43 19.05 -7.43 4.74
C PHE A 43 19.77 -8.77 4.84
N GLN A 44 19.01 -9.87 4.84
CA GLN A 44 19.53 -11.22 4.88
C GLN A 44 20.08 -11.69 3.52
N GLU A 45 19.27 -11.57 2.46
CA GLU A 45 19.52 -12.22 1.17
C GLU A 45 20.08 -11.27 0.11
N ARG A 46 20.05 -9.94 0.37
CA ARG A 46 20.36 -8.88 -0.62
C ARG A 46 19.52 -8.96 -1.90
N LYS A 47 18.34 -9.58 -1.81
CA LYS A 47 17.40 -9.82 -2.92
C LYS A 47 16.04 -9.19 -2.65
N ARG A 48 15.19 -9.17 -3.68
CA ARG A 48 13.78 -8.75 -3.59
C ARG A 48 12.94 -9.91 -3.06
N LEU A 49 12.15 -9.67 -2.00
CA LEU A 49 11.03 -10.55 -1.66
C LEU A 49 9.92 -10.34 -2.70
N SER A 50 9.47 -11.39 -3.38
CA SER A 50 8.42 -11.28 -4.39
C SER A 50 7.10 -10.82 -3.77
N TYR A 51 6.23 -10.24 -4.61
CA TYR A 51 4.89 -9.86 -4.19
C TYR A 51 4.11 -11.06 -3.67
N GLU A 52 4.21 -12.20 -4.36
CA GLU A 52 3.49 -13.43 -4.04
C GLU A 52 3.91 -13.97 -2.66
N SER A 53 5.21 -14.02 -2.39
CA SER A 53 5.73 -14.45 -1.08
C SER A 53 5.31 -13.50 0.03
N ASN A 54 5.43 -12.18 -0.18
CA ASN A 54 5.02 -11.19 0.81
C ASN A 54 3.49 -11.22 1.05
N TYR A 55 2.72 -11.44 -0.01
CA TYR A 55 1.27 -11.61 0.08
C TYR A 55 0.89 -12.79 0.99
N HIS A 56 1.53 -13.94 0.83
CA HIS A 56 1.25 -15.11 1.68
C HIS A 56 1.51 -14.84 3.17
N ILE A 57 2.57 -14.08 3.48
CA ILE A 57 2.87 -13.66 4.86
C ILE A 57 1.83 -12.66 5.35
N CYS A 58 1.61 -11.59 4.59
CA CYS A 58 0.68 -10.51 4.95
C CYS A 58 -0.76 -10.97 5.09
N LYS A 59 -1.20 -11.99 4.34
CA LYS A 59 -2.57 -12.55 4.41
C LYS A 59 -2.93 -13.05 5.82
N LEU A 60 -1.94 -13.47 6.60
CA LEU A 60 -2.16 -13.92 7.98
C LEU A 60 -2.26 -12.77 8.99
N ASN A 61 -1.89 -11.55 8.60
CA ASN A 61 -1.88 -10.39 9.48
C ASN A 61 -3.29 -9.79 9.69
N GLU A 62 -3.57 -9.32 10.91
CA GLU A 62 -4.85 -8.70 11.27
C GLU A 62 -5.22 -7.50 10.38
N ASN A 63 -4.26 -6.69 9.95
CA ASN A 63 -4.55 -5.50 9.15
C ASN A 63 -5.02 -5.89 7.74
N TYR A 64 -4.51 -6.99 7.20
CA TYR A 64 -4.96 -7.55 5.93
C TYR A 64 -6.41 -8.04 6.05
N ARG A 65 -6.66 -8.79 7.12
CA ARG A 65 -7.95 -9.40 7.47
C ARG A 65 -9.08 -8.39 7.68
N LEU A 66 -8.77 -7.27 8.34
CA LEU A 66 -9.72 -6.17 8.56
C LEU A 66 -9.95 -5.27 7.33
N LEU A 67 -9.10 -5.38 6.31
CA LEU A 67 -9.26 -4.67 5.05
C LEU A 67 -9.98 -5.54 4.01
N ASN A 68 -10.60 -4.86 3.04
CA ASN A 68 -10.99 -5.55 1.83
C ASN A 68 -9.77 -6.15 1.13
N THR A 69 -9.87 -7.41 0.69
CA THR A 69 -8.80 -8.18 0.05
C THR A 69 -8.14 -7.43 -1.13
N GLU A 70 -8.90 -6.73 -1.97
CA GLU A 70 -8.32 -6.01 -3.11
C GLU A 70 -7.50 -4.81 -2.66
N ILE A 71 -8.02 -4.04 -1.70
CA ILE A 71 -7.35 -2.87 -1.13
C ILE A 71 -6.04 -3.30 -0.43
N ALA A 72 -6.11 -4.39 0.34
CA ALA A 72 -4.97 -4.96 1.03
C ALA A 72 -3.87 -5.39 0.04
N GLN A 73 -4.24 -6.11 -1.02
CA GLN A 73 -3.31 -6.50 -2.09
C GLN A 73 -2.69 -5.30 -2.81
N GLN A 74 -3.46 -4.25 -3.10
CA GLN A 74 -2.92 -3.04 -3.73
C GLN A 74 -1.89 -2.34 -2.83
N THR A 75 -2.12 -2.34 -1.51
CA THR A 75 -1.16 -1.81 -0.53
C THR A 75 0.17 -2.55 -0.64
N ILE A 76 0.15 -3.89 -0.64
CA ILE A 76 1.35 -4.73 -0.78
C ILE A 76 2.04 -4.49 -2.13
N LYS A 77 1.29 -4.31 -3.21
CA LYS A 77 1.84 -3.97 -4.54
C LYS A 77 2.54 -2.61 -4.59
N VAL A 78 2.14 -1.63 -3.77
CA VAL A 78 2.87 -0.35 -3.68
C VAL A 78 4.23 -0.58 -3.02
N VAL A 79 4.28 -1.37 -1.94
CA VAL A 79 5.55 -1.74 -1.29
C VAL A 79 6.46 -2.47 -2.27
N ASP A 80 5.92 -3.45 -2.99
CA ASP A 80 6.69 -4.22 -3.98
C ASP A 80 7.32 -3.33 -5.06
N ARG A 81 6.53 -2.43 -5.65
CA ARG A 81 7.03 -1.45 -6.63
C ARG A 81 8.12 -0.56 -6.05
N SER A 82 7.98 -0.13 -4.80
CA SER A 82 8.95 0.73 -4.13
C SER A 82 10.28 0.01 -3.90
N MET A 83 10.22 -1.25 -3.43
CA MET A 83 11.40 -2.09 -3.23
C MET A 83 12.08 -2.46 -4.55
N LYS A 84 11.30 -2.78 -5.59
CA LYS A 84 11.81 -3.01 -6.95
C LYS A 84 12.55 -1.79 -7.49
N SER A 85 11.97 -0.59 -7.33
CA SER A 85 12.63 0.66 -7.75
C SER A 85 13.95 0.89 -7.02
N PHE A 86 13.99 0.65 -5.71
CA PHE A 86 15.21 0.78 -4.91
C PHE A 86 16.32 -0.17 -5.40
N LEU A 87 16.01 -1.45 -5.65
CA LEU A 87 16.97 -2.42 -6.15
C LEU A 87 17.47 -2.09 -7.57
N ASN A 88 16.57 -1.62 -8.44
CA ASN A 88 16.96 -1.18 -9.78
C ASN A 88 17.93 0.02 -9.73
N LEU A 89 17.75 0.95 -8.79
CA LEU A 89 18.69 2.04 -8.58
C LEU A 89 20.06 1.55 -8.08
N LEU A 90 20.09 0.56 -7.18
CA LEU A 90 21.34 -0.07 -6.76
C LEU A 90 22.07 -0.72 -7.96
N GLN A 91 21.34 -1.41 -8.82
CA GLN A 91 21.91 -1.99 -10.04
C GLN A 91 22.43 -0.91 -11.00
N ALA A 92 21.70 0.19 -11.17
CA ALA A 92 22.12 1.29 -12.03
C ALA A 92 23.43 1.94 -11.53
N ILE A 93 23.62 2.06 -10.21
CA ILE A 93 24.88 2.57 -9.62
C ILE A 93 26.02 1.60 -9.86
N TYR A 94 25.79 0.31 -9.65
CA TYR A 94 26.79 -0.72 -9.94
C TYR A 94 27.26 -0.67 -11.40
N LEU A 95 26.35 -0.36 -12.33
CA LEU A 95 26.65 -0.20 -13.76
C LEU A 95 27.18 1.19 -14.15
N GLY A 96 27.38 2.11 -13.20
CA GLY A 96 27.83 3.49 -13.47
C GLY A 96 26.81 4.38 -14.20
N ARG A 97 25.53 3.99 -14.23
CA ARG A 97 24.44 4.73 -14.90
C ARG A 97 23.70 5.70 -13.98
N TYR A 98 24.05 5.70 -12.69
CA TYR A 98 23.42 6.55 -11.68
C TYR A 98 24.42 6.86 -10.57
N ASN A 99 24.44 8.10 -10.09
CA ASN A 99 25.49 8.58 -9.18
C ASN A 99 24.98 8.96 -7.79
N GLN A 100 23.66 8.93 -7.57
CA GLN A 100 23.09 9.26 -6.27
C GLN A 100 22.86 8.00 -5.44
N LYS A 101 23.14 8.06 -4.15
CA LYS A 101 22.88 6.95 -3.23
C LYS A 101 21.36 6.73 -3.11
N PRO A 102 20.84 5.52 -3.39
CA PRO A 102 19.41 5.27 -3.32
C PRO A 102 19.02 5.07 -1.86
N GLN A 103 17.83 5.53 -1.49
CA GLN A 103 17.33 5.38 -0.14
C GLN A 103 16.39 4.18 -0.07
N LEU A 104 16.61 3.33 0.93
CA LEU A 104 15.70 2.23 1.22
C LEU A 104 14.32 2.81 1.60
N PRO A 105 13.20 2.25 1.08
CA PRO A 105 11.87 2.72 1.44
C PRO A 105 11.66 2.73 2.95
N ARG A 106 11.07 3.82 3.45
CA ARG A 106 10.90 4.08 4.88
C ARG A 106 9.50 3.68 5.33
N TYR A 107 9.40 3.31 6.61
CA TYR A 107 8.10 3.12 7.24
C TYR A 107 7.31 4.44 7.28
N LEU A 108 6.00 4.32 7.22
CA LEU A 108 5.07 5.42 7.42
C LEU A 108 4.95 5.74 8.91
N PRO A 109 4.70 7.01 9.28
CA PRO A 109 4.54 7.43 10.67
C PRO A 109 3.46 6.65 11.41
N LYS A 110 3.62 6.49 12.74
CA LYS A 110 2.68 5.75 13.59
C LYS A 110 1.26 6.32 13.50
N GLU A 111 1.09 7.63 13.58
CA GLU A 111 -0.19 8.33 13.45
C GLU A 111 -0.50 8.76 12.00
N GLY A 112 0.17 8.13 11.03
CA GLY A 112 -0.03 8.41 9.61
C GLY A 112 -1.18 7.62 8.98
N TYR A 113 -1.47 7.95 7.73
CA TYR A 113 -2.48 7.28 6.90
C TYR A 113 -1.86 6.84 5.57
N PHE A 114 -2.49 5.85 4.94
CA PHE A 114 -2.13 5.41 3.60
C PHE A 114 -3.39 5.31 2.72
N PRO A 115 -3.29 5.61 1.41
CA PRO A 115 -4.47 5.62 0.54
C PRO A 115 -5.13 4.25 0.41
N LEU A 116 -6.46 4.26 0.39
CA LEU A 116 -7.27 3.11 -0.01
C LEU A 116 -7.30 3.02 -1.53
N ILE A 117 -6.49 2.13 -2.10
CA ILE A 117 -6.39 1.96 -3.55
C ILE A 117 -7.46 0.96 -4.01
N ILE A 118 -8.52 1.48 -4.65
CA ILE A 118 -9.64 0.68 -5.14
C ILE A 118 -9.62 0.66 -6.67
N PRO A 119 -9.19 -0.45 -7.30
CA PRO A 119 -9.03 -0.51 -8.75
C PRO A 119 -10.37 -0.62 -9.49
N ARG A 120 -11.42 -1.10 -8.82
CA ARG A 120 -12.75 -1.32 -9.41
C ARG A 120 -13.79 -0.50 -8.65
N ILE A 121 -14.26 0.56 -9.28
CA ILE A 121 -15.33 1.41 -8.75
C ILE A 121 -16.64 0.99 -9.40
N ARG A 122 -17.65 0.69 -8.58
CA ARG A 122 -19.03 0.45 -9.02
C ARG A 122 -19.93 1.44 -8.32
N LEU A 123 -20.58 2.31 -9.08
CA LEU A 123 -21.60 3.22 -8.56
C LEU A 123 -22.91 2.45 -8.42
N LYS A 124 -23.60 2.68 -7.30
CA LYS A 124 -24.98 2.25 -7.10
C LYS A 124 -25.94 3.27 -7.70
N ASP A 125 -27.19 2.87 -7.86
CA ASP A 125 -28.28 3.78 -8.23
C ASP A 125 -28.30 4.99 -7.29
N GLY A 126 -28.43 6.19 -7.86
CA GLY A 126 -28.30 7.45 -7.14
C GLY A 126 -26.87 8.01 -7.02
N GLY A 127 -25.87 7.38 -7.65
CA GLY A 127 -24.50 7.92 -7.74
C GLY A 127 -23.62 7.66 -6.51
N TYR A 128 -24.06 6.79 -5.61
CA TYR A 128 -23.32 6.45 -4.40
C TYR A 128 -22.24 5.40 -4.67
N PHE A 129 -21.08 5.56 -4.03
CA PHE A 129 -20.02 4.57 -4.05
C PHE A 129 -19.90 3.89 -2.68
N ALA A 130 -20.12 2.57 -2.65
CA ALA A 130 -19.92 1.79 -1.43
C ALA A 130 -18.46 1.41 -1.29
N ILE A 131 -17.82 1.85 -0.19
CA ILE A 131 -16.44 1.48 0.12
C ILE A 131 -16.37 -0.03 0.41
N PRO A 132 -15.52 -0.79 -0.29
CA PRO A 132 -15.34 -2.21 0.01
C PRO A 132 -14.78 -2.40 1.41
N MET A 133 -15.49 -3.17 2.24
CA MET A 133 -15.08 -3.56 3.58
C MET A 133 -14.64 -5.03 3.59
N SER A 134 -14.00 -5.45 4.69
CA SER A 134 -13.82 -6.88 4.95
C SER A 134 -15.16 -7.57 5.22
N ARG A 135 -15.19 -8.90 5.02
CA ARG A 135 -16.31 -9.79 5.35
C ARG A 135 -16.05 -10.60 6.62
N GLU A 136 -14.86 -10.46 7.20
CA GLU A 136 -14.52 -11.08 8.48
C GLU A 136 -15.30 -10.46 9.64
#